data_AF-A0A846BPL5-F1
#
_entry.id   AF-A0A846BPL5-F1
#
_cell.length_a   1.000
_cell.length_b   1.000
_cell.length_c   1.000
_cell.angle_alpha   90.00
_cell.angle_beta   90.00
_cell.angle_gamma   90.00
#
_symmetry.space_group_name_H-M   'P 1'
#
loop_
_entity.id
_entity.type
_entity.pdbx_description
1 polymer ?
#
loop_
_entity_poly.entity_id
_entity_poly.type
_entity_poly.pdbx_seq_one_letter_code
_entity_poly.pdbx_strand_id
1 'polypeptide(L)'
;MSNLRARLAKMPYDQKRATLASLPAHLAKAVKAEQLKLLLTNFTFIEAKVSELDPQQLIEDYDLAFLPEVSLSESIKGSLKLIQGAIQLSANILIEEHHQIAGHLIGAKLAKLSPGAI
;
A
#
# COMPACT_ATOMS: atom_id res chain seq x y z
N MET A 1 -0.21 10.91 8.17
CA MET A 1 -0.22 9.92 9.28
C MET A 1 1.18 9.87 9.91
N SER A 2 1.50 10.81 10.80
CA SER A 2 2.76 10.77 11.54
C SER A 2 2.68 9.66 12.60
N ASN A 3 3.67 8.77 12.64
CA ASN A 3 3.87 7.71 13.62
C ASN A 3 3.30 6.29 13.34
N LEU A 4 2.94 5.96 12.09
CA LEU A 4 2.55 4.57 11.73
C LEU A 4 3.68 3.56 12.03
N ARG A 5 4.92 3.91 11.69
CA ARG A 5 6.09 3.05 11.88
C ARG A 5 6.27 2.60 13.33
N ALA A 6 6.26 3.54 14.28
CA ALA A 6 6.48 3.17 15.69
C ALA A 6 5.29 2.42 16.30
N ARG A 7 4.07 2.66 15.79
CA ARG A 7 2.90 1.87 16.19
C ARG A 7 3.02 0.43 15.76
N LEU A 8 3.38 0.18 14.49
CA LEU A 8 3.60 -1.17 13.98
C LEU A 8 4.75 -1.89 14.68
N ALA A 9 5.82 -1.17 15.03
CA ALA A 9 6.97 -1.75 15.75
C ALA A 9 6.66 -2.17 17.19
N LYS A 10 5.63 -1.59 17.82
CA LYS A 10 5.21 -1.92 19.19
C LYS A 10 4.16 -3.04 19.24
N MET A 11 3.61 -3.45 18.10
CA MET A 11 2.58 -4.49 18.04
C MET A 11 3.21 -5.89 18.09
N PRO A 12 2.60 -6.85 18.80
CA PRO A 12 2.87 -8.27 18.62
C PRO A 12 2.73 -8.67 17.15
N TYR A 13 3.49 -9.68 16.72
CA TYR A 13 3.58 -10.10 15.32
C TYR A 13 2.20 -10.36 14.68
N ASP A 14 1.35 -11.17 15.31
CA ASP A 14 0.02 -11.49 14.78
C ASP A 14 -0.89 -10.26 14.71
N GLN A 15 -0.82 -9.39 15.72
CA GLN A 15 -1.59 -8.14 15.74
C GLN A 15 -1.13 -7.17 14.65
N LYS A 16 0.17 -7.08 14.40
CA LYS A 16 0.74 -6.27 13.31
C LYS A 16 0.21 -6.75 11.97
N ARG A 17 0.29 -8.06 11.69
CA ARG A 17 -0.21 -8.66 10.45
C ARG A 17 -1.71 -8.44 10.27
N ALA A 18 -2.50 -8.72 11.31
CA ALA A 18 -3.95 -8.51 11.27
C ALA A 18 -4.32 -7.04 11.01
N THR A 19 -3.59 -6.11 11.62
CA THR A 19 -3.77 -4.67 11.39
C THR A 19 -3.45 -4.29 9.94
N LEU A 20 -2.31 -4.75 9.41
CA LEU A 20 -1.92 -4.47 8.01
C LEU A 20 -2.93 -5.06 7.01
N ALA A 21 -3.45 -6.27 7.27
CA ALA A 21 -4.41 -6.93 6.40
C ALA A 21 -5.77 -6.20 6.37
N SER A 22 -6.29 -5.80 7.54
CA SER A 22 -7.68 -5.34 7.66
C SER A 22 -7.88 -3.83 7.56
N LEU A 23 -6.85 -3.02 7.83
CA LEU A 23 -6.99 -1.56 7.91
C LEU A 23 -7.53 -0.92 6.62
N PRO A 24 -7.06 -1.27 5.42
CA PRO A 24 -7.60 -0.70 4.17
C PRO A 24 -9.08 -1.00 3.98
N ALA A 25 -9.49 -2.26 4.16
CA ALA A 25 -10.89 -2.67 4.09
C ALA A 25 -11.76 -1.95 5.14
N HIS A 26 -11.25 -1.73 6.35
CA HIS A 26 -11.94 -0.97 7.38
C HIS A 26 -12.15 0.50 6.98
N LEU A 27 -11.15 1.14 6.37
CA LEU A 27 -11.26 2.52 5.89
C LEU A 27 -12.22 2.64 4.70
N ALA A 28 -12.19 1.70 3.76
CA ALA A 28 -13.09 1.64 2.63
C ALA A 28 -14.56 1.47 3.08
N LYS A 29 -14.82 0.49 3.96
CA LYS A 29 -16.17 0.24 4.51
C LYS A 29 -16.72 1.42 5.32
N ALA A 30 -15.84 2.16 6.00
CA ALA A 30 -16.23 3.36 6.74
C ALA A 30 -16.35 4.61 5.84
N VAL A 31 -16.24 4.47 4.51
CA VAL A 31 -16.30 5.55 3.52
C VAL A 31 -15.25 6.64 3.78
N LYS A 32 -14.12 6.26 4.39
CA LYS A 32 -13.03 7.18 4.74
C LYS A 32 -12.05 7.33 3.58
N ALA A 33 -12.57 7.77 2.43
CA ALA A 33 -11.84 7.86 1.15
C ALA A 33 -10.49 8.59 1.28
N GLU A 34 -10.47 9.77 1.92
CA GLU A 34 -9.23 10.54 2.13
C GLU A 34 -8.21 9.81 3.01
N GLN A 35 -8.66 9.06 4.01
CA GLN A 35 -7.76 8.30 4.88
C GLN A 35 -7.24 7.05 4.17
N LEU A 36 -8.08 6.41 3.34
CA LEU A 36 -7.67 5.30 2.48
C LEU A 36 -6.61 5.79 1.49
N LYS A 37 -6.83 6.92 0.81
CA LYS A 37 -5.81 7.56 -0.05
C LYS A 37 -4.51 7.79 0.73
N LEU A 38 -4.57 8.45 1.88
CA LEU A 38 -3.38 8.74 2.68
C LEU A 38 -2.65 7.48 3.12
N LEU A 39 -3.35 6.38 3.36
CA LEU A 39 -2.76 5.08 3.71
C LEU A 39 -2.11 4.43 2.48
N LEU A 40 -2.80 4.39 1.34
CA LEU A 40 -2.31 3.80 0.08
C LEU A 40 -1.20 4.61 -0.59
N THR A 41 -0.98 5.86 -0.18
CA THR A 41 0.19 6.65 -0.58
C THR A 41 1.26 6.69 0.52
N ASN A 42 1.07 5.99 1.65
CA ASN A 42 2.03 5.97 2.74
C ASN A 42 3.09 4.90 2.49
N PHE A 43 4.31 5.33 2.22
CA PHE A 43 5.42 4.43 1.96
C PHE A 43 5.69 3.43 3.09
N THR A 44 5.60 3.86 4.35
CA THR A 44 5.77 2.97 5.51
C THR A 44 4.70 1.88 5.54
N PHE A 45 3.46 2.19 5.17
CA PHE A 45 2.40 1.19 5.07
C PHE A 45 2.69 0.18 3.96
N ILE A 46 3.01 0.67 2.76
CA ILE A 46 3.31 -0.16 1.58
C ILE A 46 4.47 -1.11 1.88
N GLU A 47 5.59 -0.59 2.38
CA GLU A 47 6.77 -1.37 2.74
C GLU A 47 6.45 -2.43 3.80
N ALA A 48 5.75 -2.04 4.87
CA ALA A 48 5.36 -2.97 5.91
C ALA A 48 4.39 -4.05 5.40
N LYS A 49 3.45 -3.71 4.51
CA LYS A 49 2.48 -4.67 3.97
C LYS A 49 3.15 -5.69 3.06
N VAL A 50 4.03 -5.26 2.15
CA VAL A 50 4.79 -6.17 1.27
C VAL A 50 5.78 -7.04 2.05
N SER A 51 6.37 -6.52 3.13
CA SER A 51 7.37 -7.26 3.91
C SER A 51 6.75 -8.33 4.80
N GLU A 52 5.53 -8.08 5.29
CA GLU A 52 4.84 -8.96 6.22
C GLU A 52 3.80 -9.84 5.54
N LEU A 53 3.18 -9.39 4.45
CA LEU A 53 2.06 -10.05 3.78
C LEU A 53 2.38 -10.25 2.30
N ASP A 54 1.54 -11.04 1.64
CA ASP A 54 1.64 -11.28 0.22
C ASP A 54 1.43 -9.95 -0.56
N PRO A 55 2.29 -9.61 -1.54
CA PRO A 55 2.12 -8.42 -2.38
C PRO A 55 0.74 -8.33 -3.06
N GLN A 56 0.10 -9.46 -3.34
CA GLN A 56 -1.25 -9.53 -3.88
C GLN A 56 -2.28 -8.86 -2.95
N GLN A 57 -2.12 -8.98 -1.63
CA GLN A 57 -3.02 -8.32 -0.68
C GLN A 57 -2.89 -6.79 -0.75
N LEU A 58 -1.70 -6.27 -1.08
CA LEU A 58 -1.55 -4.83 -1.29
C LEU A 58 -2.24 -4.39 -2.58
N ILE A 59 -2.16 -5.19 -3.65
CA ILE A 59 -2.84 -4.91 -4.93
C ILE A 59 -4.36 -4.83 -4.71
N GLU A 60 -4.92 -5.79 -3.95
CA GLU A 60 -6.34 -5.81 -3.58
C GLU A 60 -6.75 -4.58 -2.75
N ASP A 61 -5.85 -4.03 -1.91
CA ASP A 61 -6.15 -2.80 -1.18
C ASP A 61 -6.33 -1.60 -2.11
N TYR A 62 -5.60 -1.54 -3.24
CA TYR A 62 -5.77 -0.47 -4.23
C TYR A 62 -7.10 -0.59 -4.95
N ASP A 63 -7.60 -1.81 -5.19
CA ASP A 63 -8.91 -2.04 -5.81
C ASP A 63 -10.05 -1.41 -4.98
N LEU A 64 -9.89 -1.34 -3.65
CA LEU A 64 -10.84 -0.68 -2.76
C LEU A 64 -11.05 0.81 -3.09
N ALA A 65 -10.05 1.48 -3.65
CA ALA A 65 -10.14 2.90 -4.03
C ALA A 65 -11.04 3.14 -5.26
N PHE A 66 -11.38 2.07 -5.99
CA PHE A 66 -12.22 2.12 -7.19
C PHE A 66 -13.66 1.62 -6.92
N LEU A 67 -13.96 1.21 -5.69
CA LEU A 67 -15.32 0.89 -5.30
C LEU A 67 -16.25 2.11 -5.47
N PRO A 68 -17.50 1.93 -5.94
CA PRO A 68 -18.43 3.03 -6.18
C PRO A 68 -18.68 3.91 -4.95
N GLU A 69 -18.63 3.31 -3.76
CA GLU A 69 -18.87 3.96 -2.48
C GLU A 69 -17.69 4.86 -2.04
N VAL A 70 -16.50 4.67 -2.63
CA VAL A 70 -15.30 5.44 -2.31
C VAL A 70 -15.20 6.66 -3.23
N SER A 71 -15.61 7.80 -2.69
CA SER A 71 -15.58 9.08 -3.39
C SER A 71 -14.18 9.72 -3.36
N LEU A 72 -13.35 9.39 -4.35
CA LEU A 72 -12.08 10.05 -4.66
C LEU A 72 -12.16 10.74 -6.03
N SER A 73 -11.40 11.82 -6.23
CA SER A 73 -11.31 12.48 -7.53
C SER A 73 -10.63 11.57 -8.56
N GLU A 74 -10.98 11.74 -9.84
CA GLU A 74 -10.39 10.96 -10.94
C GLU A 74 -8.87 11.13 -11.04
N SER A 75 -8.36 12.32 -10.71
CA SER A 75 -6.91 12.56 -10.62
C SER A 75 -6.26 11.67 -9.56
N ILE A 76 -6.84 11.59 -8.36
CA ILE A 76 -6.35 10.73 -7.27
C ILE A 76 -6.44 9.26 -7.68
N LYS A 77 -7.57 8.81 -8.23
CA LYS A 77 -7.75 7.44 -8.71
C LYS A 77 -6.72 7.08 -9.79
N GLY A 78 -6.42 8.00 -10.70
CA GLY A 78 -5.36 7.87 -11.69
C GLY A 78 -3.98 7.66 -11.05
N SER A 79 -3.62 8.48 -10.06
CA SER A 79 -2.36 8.29 -9.32
C SER A 79 -2.29 6.95 -8.59
N LEU A 80 -3.37 6.54 -7.92
CA LEU A 80 -3.43 5.24 -7.23
C LEU A 80 -3.30 4.07 -8.21
N LYS A 81 -3.92 4.17 -9.40
CA LYS A 81 -3.78 3.16 -10.46
C LYS A 81 -2.33 3.02 -10.97
N LEU A 82 -1.61 4.14 -11.11
CA LEU A 82 -0.21 4.12 -11.49
C LEU A 82 0.66 3.43 -10.44
N ILE A 83 0.42 3.70 -9.16
CA ILE A 83 1.12 3.05 -8.05
C ILE A 83 0.82 1.54 -8.04
N GLN A 84 -0.46 1.16 -8.16
CA GLN A 84 -0.89 -0.23 -8.24
C GLN A 84 -0.19 -0.97 -9.41
N GLY A 85 -0.17 -0.36 -10.61
CA GLY A 85 0.51 -0.93 -11.77
C GLY A 85 2.02 -1.09 -11.57
N ALA A 86 2.67 -0.13 -10.90
CA ALA A 86 4.09 -0.25 -10.55
C ALA A 86 4.35 -1.41 -9.59
N ILE A 87 3.49 -1.60 -8.60
CA ILE A 87 3.54 -2.73 -7.64
C ILE A 87 3.33 -4.05 -8.37
N GLN A 88 2.32 -4.17 -9.24
CA GLN A 88 2.06 -5.38 -10.03
C GLN A 88 3.27 -5.77 -10.89
N LEU A 89 3.85 -4.81 -11.61
CA LEU A 89 5.04 -5.05 -12.42
C LEU A 89 6.23 -5.54 -11.57
N SER A 90 6.43 -4.92 -10.40
CA SER A 90 7.49 -5.35 -9.49
C SER A 90 7.21 -6.74 -8.92
N ALA A 91 6.00 -7.01 -8.44
CA ALA A 91 5.60 -8.31 -7.87
C ALA A 91 5.79 -9.43 -8.89
N ASN A 92 5.42 -9.22 -10.16
CA ASN A 92 5.62 -10.21 -11.22
C ASN A 92 7.10 -10.56 -11.43
N ILE A 93 8.00 -9.58 -11.38
CA ILE A 93 9.46 -9.80 -11.46
C ILE A 93 9.98 -10.60 -10.24
N LEU A 94 9.32 -10.48 -9.10
CA LEU A 94 9.75 -11.06 -7.81
C LEU A 94 9.16 -12.45 -7.53
N ILE A 95 8.04 -12.78 -8.15
CA ILE A 95 7.49 -14.15 -8.14
C ILE A 95 8.45 -15.09 -8.91
N GLU A 96 9.21 -14.55 -9.87
CA GLU A 96 10.27 -15.27 -10.58
C GLU A 96 11.57 -15.40 -9.75
N GLU A 97 11.89 -14.45 -8.85
CA GLU A 97 13.05 -14.52 -7.95
C GLU A 97 12.72 -14.09 -6.50
N HIS A 98 12.68 -15.07 -5.58
CA HIS A 98 12.72 -14.97 -4.11
C HIS A 98 12.11 -13.69 -3.45
N HIS A 99 10.96 -13.90 -2.79
CA HIS A 99 10.10 -12.91 -2.09
C HIS A 99 10.76 -11.88 -1.15
N GLN A 100 12.00 -12.08 -0.69
CA GLN A 100 12.63 -11.19 0.30
C GLN A 100 13.09 -9.84 -0.28
N ILE A 101 13.28 -9.73 -1.60
CA ILE A 101 13.77 -8.50 -2.25
C ILE A 101 12.61 -7.53 -2.59
N ALA A 102 11.36 -7.96 -2.40
CA ALA A 102 10.18 -7.27 -2.86
C ALA A 102 9.96 -5.88 -2.25
N GLY A 103 10.07 -5.79 -0.92
CA GLY A 103 9.86 -4.54 -0.19
C GLY A 103 10.87 -3.47 -0.60
N HIS A 104 12.14 -3.85 -0.79
CA HIS A 104 13.21 -2.92 -1.11
C HIS A 104 13.10 -2.38 -2.56
N LEU A 105 12.78 -3.26 -3.52
CA LEU A 105 12.66 -2.87 -4.93
C LEU A 105 11.41 -2.03 -5.20
N ILE A 106 10.26 -2.40 -4.62
CA ILE A 106 9.04 -1.58 -4.69
C ILE A 106 9.32 -0.23 -4.04
N GLY A 107 10.00 -0.24 -2.90
CA GLY A 107 10.39 0.96 -2.20
C GLY A 107 11.23 1.92 -3.06
N ALA A 108 12.29 1.38 -3.67
CA ALA A 108 13.18 2.13 -4.56
C ALA A 108 12.45 2.65 -5.82
N LYS A 109 11.48 1.89 -6.36
CA LYS A 109 10.76 2.28 -7.58
C LYS A 109 9.70 3.34 -7.30
N LEU A 110 8.96 3.24 -6.20
CA LEU A 110 8.00 4.25 -5.79
C LEU A 110 8.67 5.58 -5.42
N ALA A 111 9.85 5.52 -4.78
CA ALA A 111 10.65 6.72 -4.49
C ALA A 111 11.02 7.50 -5.77
N LYS A 112 11.30 6.80 -6.88
CA LYS A 112 11.58 7.42 -8.18
C LYS A 112 10.35 7.99 -8.88
N LEU A 113 9.15 7.55 -8.51
CA LEU A 113 7.89 7.99 -9.11
C LEU A 113 7.25 9.16 -8.35
N SER A 114 7.81 9.57 -7.21
CA SER A 114 7.37 10.76 -6.48
C SER A 114 7.89 12.04 -7.16
N PRO A 115 7.02 12.95 -7.63
CA PRO A 115 7.45 14.24 -8.16
C PRO A 115 7.86 15.14 -6.98
N GLY A 116 9.15 15.12 -6.65
CA GLY A 116 9.70 15.95 -5.56
C GLY A 116 11.17 15.73 -5.23
N ALA A 117 11.97 15.16 -6.15
CA ALA A 117 13.40 14.99 -5.98
C ALA A 117 14.19 15.56 -7.16
N ILE A 118 14.00 16.86 -7.42
CA ILE A 118 14.99 17.79 -8.01
C ILE A 118 14.74 19.15 -7.35
#